data_AF-F2AW14-F1
#
_entry.id   AF-F2AW14-F1
#
_cell.length_a   1.000
_cell.length_b   1.000
_cell.length_c   1.000
_cell.angle_alpha   90.00
_cell.angle_beta   90.00
_cell.angle_gamma   90.00
#
_symmetry.space_group_name_H-M   'P 1'
#
loop_
_entity.id
_entity.type
_entity.pdbx_description
1 polymer ?
#
loop_
_entity_poly.entity_id
_entity_poly.type
_entity_poly.pdbx_seq_one_letter_code
_entity_poly.pdbx_strand_id
1 'polypeptide(L)'
;MLLGWSFRMRQPKHSVSVELPEAFAEFMRDVHQRIEDGDEAATSIESDDLLQCECVYGGLIDIANWQYGFRYFRTDNRTWDFILRADEISSIANGSTTHLTLWQCEKECGCFYASADSYCVHCDSIHQFDEHKSPLRLHESDADDSIRPEMANLRKVGLAILDYHHNHGCFPPHANVDASGKPLHSWRSLILPFLDEDGVFNMIDFDQPWDSDANKKVWDHQPSVYVSADCDPPRTQVVAVVGSKTIWTTSHRRRWTEITSGTSFTIAAVWANKLNTNWMEPADPDVDELASDFVDHGKMVSVFVDGHVETIRDVSVERLRELLFI
;
A
#
# COMPACT_ATOMS: atom_id res chain seq x y z
N MET A 1 36.92 -6.06 -5.03
CA MET A 1 36.83 -5.13 -3.89
C MET A 1 35.36 -5.03 -3.53
N LEU A 2 34.99 -5.65 -2.41
CA LEU A 2 33.68 -5.55 -1.79
C LEU A 2 33.55 -4.14 -1.19
N LEU A 3 32.79 -3.26 -1.82
CA LEU A 3 32.35 -2.02 -1.18
C LEU A 3 31.06 -2.33 -0.43
N GLY A 4 31.12 -2.24 0.89
CA GLY A 4 30.00 -2.49 1.79
C GLY A 4 28.87 -1.51 1.54
N TRP A 5 27.73 -2.04 1.09
CA TRP A 5 26.46 -1.35 1.12
C TRP A 5 25.96 -1.41 2.56
N SER A 6 26.49 -0.50 3.38
CA SER A 6 26.00 -0.22 4.72
C SER A 6 24.53 0.20 4.63
N PHE A 7 23.67 -0.62 5.24
CA PHE A 7 22.28 -0.31 5.58
C PHE A 7 22.13 1.12 6.14
N ARG A 8 21.68 2.06 5.32
CA ARG A 8 20.91 3.22 5.76
C ARG A 8 19.77 3.43 4.79
N MET A 9 18.71 2.64 4.97
CA MET A 9 17.47 2.73 4.18
C MET A 9 16.57 3.92 4.58
N ARG A 10 17.04 4.83 5.45
CA ARG A 10 16.28 6.01 5.88
C ARG A 10 17.16 7.25 5.79
N GLN A 11 16.57 8.35 5.34
CA GLN A 11 17.18 9.66 5.26
C GLN A 11 17.72 10.02 6.64
N PRO A 12 18.97 10.51 6.72
CA PRO A 12 19.47 11.04 7.96
C PRO A 12 18.59 12.21 8.39
N LYS A 13 18.38 12.29 9.70
CA LYS A 13 17.58 13.32 10.37
C LYS A 13 18.40 13.88 11.50
N HIS A 14 18.25 15.16 11.77
CA HIS A 14 18.83 15.80 12.93
C HIS A 14 17.73 16.28 13.87
N SER A 15 17.99 16.20 15.17
CA SER A 15 17.07 16.71 16.17
C SER A 15 17.05 18.23 16.15
N VAL A 16 15.86 18.82 16.18
CA VAL A 16 15.65 20.25 16.20
C VAL A 16 14.49 20.57 17.14
N SER A 17 14.65 21.64 17.92
CA SER A 17 13.58 22.18 18.75
C SER A 17 12.68 23.05 17.88
N VAL A 18 11.40 22.71 17.82
CA VAL A 18 10.40 23.44 17.04
C VAL A 18 9.33 24.00 17.95
N GLU A 19 8.90 25.23 17.66
CA GLU A 19 7.72 25.83 18.28
C GLU A 19 6.45 25.12 17.76
N LEU A 20 5.55 24.79 18.68
CA LEU A 20 4.32 24.09 18.35
C LEU A 20 3.34 25.01 17.62
N PRO A 21 2.73 24.57 16.50
CA PRO A 21 1.67 25.31 15.84
C PRO A 21 0.51 25.56 16.80
N GLU A 22 -0.08 26.76 16.75
CA GLU A 22 -1.22 27.12 17.61
C GLU A 22 -2.38 26.13 17.45
N ALA A 23 -2.73 25.76 16.20
CA ALA A 23 -3.76 24.78 15.92
C ALA A 23 -3.47 23.39 16.53
N PHE A 24 -2.20 22.99 16.59
CA PHE A 24 -1.81 21.75 17.25
C PHE A 24 -1.95 21.85 18.77
N ALA A 25 -1.54 22.97 19.37
CA ALA A 25 -1.70 23.20 20.80
C ALA A 25 -3.19 23.30 21.21
N GLU A 26 -4.03 23.89 20.36
CA GLU A 26 -5.49 23.89 20.54
C GLU A 26 -6.07 22.49 20.49
N PHE A 27 -5.64 21.69 19.52
CA PHE A 27 -6.05 20.29 19.44
C PHE A 27 -5.60 19.49 20.68
N MET A 28 -4.40 19.71 21.21
CA MET A 28 -3.95 19.08 22.46
C MET A 28 -4.81 19.48 23.66
N ARG A 29 -5.40 20.69 23.69
CA ARG A 29 -6.38 21.07 24.74
C ARG A 29 -7.65 20.23 24.65
N ASP A 30 -8.16 20.00 23.45
CA ASP A 30 -9.32 19.13 23.22
C ASP A 30 -9.02 17.68 23.63
N VAL A 31 -7.88 17.14 23.17
CA VAL A 31 -7.45 15.78 23.52
C VAL A 31 -7.26 15.63 25.03
N HIS A 32 -6.60 16.60 25.69
CA HIS A 32 -6.45 16.57 27.14
C HIS A 32 -7.80 16.55 27.86
N GLN A 33 -8.75 17.39 27.43
CA GLN A 33 -10.09 17.42 28.04
C GLN A 33 -10.81 16.08 27.86
N ARG A 34 -10.72 15.44 26.69
CA ARG A 34 -11.31 14.12 26.44
C ARG A 34 -10.70 13.02 27.31
N ILE A 35 -9.38 13.08 27.55
CA ILE A 35 -8.71 12.16 28.48
C ILE A 35 -9.26 12.34 29.90
N GLU A 36 -9.42 13.58 30.38
CA GLU A 36 -10.01 13.89 31.69
C GLU A 36 -11.48 13.46 31.80
N ASP A 37 -12.23 13.60 30.70
CA ASP A 37 -13.64 13.21 30.63
C ASP A 37 -13.84 11.69 30.51
N GLY A 38 -12.77 10.92 30.26
CA GLY A 38 -12.82 9.47 30.06
C GLY A 38 -13.48 9.05 28.75
N ASP A 39 -13.33 9.86 27.69
CA ASP A 39 -13.79 9.52 26.34
C ASP A 39 -13.12 8.22 25.87
N GLU A 40 -13.91 7.21 25.49
CA GLU A 40 -13.41 5.90 25.07
C GLU A 40 -12.42 5.98 23.90
N ALA A 41 -12.62 6.92 22.97
CA ALA A 41 -11.73 7.16 21.84
C ALA A 41 -10.36 7.72 22.26
N ALA A 42 -10.29 8.36 23.43
CA ALA A 42 -9.06 8.91 23.99
C ALA A 42 -8.40 7.97 25.01
N THR A 43 -9.15 7.10 25.69
CA THR A 43 -8.61 6.34 26.84
C THR A 43 -8.61 4.82 26.69
N SER A 44 -9.37 4.26 25.75
CA SER A 44 -9.70 2.83 25.79
C SER A 44 -9.63 2.10 24.44
N ILE A 45 -9.52 2.83 23.33
CA ILE A 45 -9.40 2.24 21.98
C ILE A 45 -8.03 2.60 21.40
N GLU A 46 -7.21 1.59 21.08
CA GLU A 46 -5.97 1.79 20.34
C GLU A 46 -6.28 1.99 18.86
N SER A 47 -6.14 3.23 18.38
CA SER A 47 -6.26 3.60 16.98
C SER A 47 -5.52 4.92 16.77
N ASP A 48 -4.78 5.03 15.68
CA ASP A 48 -4.00 6.23 15.33
C ASP A 48 -4.81 7.28 14.56
N ASP A 49 -6.13 7.15 14.52
CA ASP A 49 -7.03 8.00 13.73
C ASP A 49 -8.33 8.42 14.44
N LEU A 50 -8.60 8.02 15.68
CA LEU A 50 -9.90 8.33 16.31
C LEU A 50 -10.05 9.78 16.81
N LEU A 51 -8.95 10.51 16.96
CA LEU A 51 -8.93 11.90 17.39
C LEU A 51 -8.50 12.77 16.21
N GLN A 52 -9.40 13.63 15.72
CA GLN A 52 -9.16 14.40 14.50
C GLN A 52 -9.70 15.84 14.55
N CYS A 53 -9.03 16.73 13.84
CA CYS A 53 -9.51 18.04 13.41
C CYS A 53 -9.08 18.30 11.96
N GLU A 54 -9.32 19.50 11.42
CA GLU A 54 -9.02 19.83 10.02
C GLU A 54 -7.54 19.59 9.63
N CYS A 55 -6.61 19.81 10.55
CA CYS A 55 -5.18 19.75 10.28
C CYS A 55 -4.41 18.73 11.13
N VAL A 56 -5.07 17.95 11.99
CA VAL A 56 -4.44 16.90 12.79
C VAL A 56 -5.31 15.66 12.79
N TYR A 57 -4.72 14.49 12.62
CA TYR A 57 -5.33 13.24 13.06
C TYR A 57 -4.36 12.48 13.96
N GLY A 58 -4.88 11.61 14.80
CA GLY A 58 -4.10 10.80 15.71
C GLY A 58 -4.98 9.99 16.64
N GLY A 59 -4.35 9.43 17.65
CA GLY A 59 -5.07 8.74 18.72
C GLY A 59 -4.13 7.95 19.63
N LEU A 60 -4.74 7.17 20.51
CA LEU A 60 -4.03 6.31 21.45
C LEU A 60 -3.42 5.14 20.69
N ILE A 61 -2.10 4.96 20.77
CA ILE A 61 -1.36 3.91 20.05
C ILE A 61 -0.78 2.84 20.99
N ASP A 62 -0.79 3.11 22.30
CA ASP A 62 -0.35 2.18 23.34
C ASP A 62 -1.07 2.53 24.64
N ILE A 63 -2.15 1.80 24.97
CA ILE A 63 -2.92 1.95 26.21
C ILE A 63 -2.03 1.68 27.42
N ALA A 64 -1.14 0.69 27.34
CA ALA A 64 -0.34 0.26 28.48
C ALA A 64 0.63 1.37 28.94
N ASN A 65 1.16 2.15 28.00
CA ASN A 65 2.10 3.24 28.26
C ASN A 65 1.49 4.64 28.11
N TRP A 66 0.19 4.74 27.85
CA TRP A 66 -0.52 6.00 27.57
C TRP A 66 0.20 6.85 26.52
N GLN A 67 0.60 6.20 25.42
CA GLN A 67 1.25 6.88 24.29
C GLN A 67 0.27 7.14 23.16
N TYR A 68 0.39 8.31 22.57
CA TYR A 68 -0.47 8.82 21.53
C TYR A 68 0.36 9.18 20.31
N GLY A 69 -0.11 8.79 19.14
CA GLY A 69 0.47 9.17 17.85
C GLY A 69 -0.34 10.28 17.22
N PHE A 70 0.31 11.33 16.72
CA PHE A 70 -0.36 12.41 16.00
C PHE A 70 0.39 12.78 14.73
N ARG A 71 -0.36 13.10 13.68
CA ARG A 71 0.14 13.71 12.44
C ARG A 71 -0.53 15.06 12.21
N TYR A 72 0.29 16.11 12.16
CA TYR A 72 -0.14 17.47 11.80
C TYR A 72 0.18 17.78 10.34
N PHE A 73 -0.81 18.27 9.60
CA PHE A 73 -0.70 18.71 8.21
C PHE A 73 -0.54 20.21 8.12
N ARG A 74 0.56 20.63 7.51
CA ARG A 74 0.81 22.04 7.21
C ARG A 74 0.20 22.44 5.88
N THR A 75 -0.03 23.74 5.71
CA THR A 75 -0.54 24.36 4.48
C THR A 75 0.38 24.18 3.26
N ASP A 76 1.64 23.79 3.45
CA ASP A 76 2.61 23.51 2.39
C ASP A 76 2.74 22.00 2.07
N ASN A 77 1.72 21.19 2.39
CA ASN A 77 1.67 19.74 2.22
C ASN A 77 2.80 18.98 2.96
N ARG A 78 3.35 19.55 4.04
CA ARG A 78 4.37 18.90 4.88
C ARG A 78 3.75 18.39 6.18
N THR A 79 4.30 17.31 6.72
CA THR A 79 3.79 16.67 7.93
C THR A 79 4.74 16.78 9.11
N TRP A 80 4.16 16.88 10.31
CA TRP A 80 4.86 16.70 11.58
C TRP A 80 4.25 15.49 12.29
N ASP A 81 5.08 14.50 12.62
CA ASP A 81 4.66 13.31 13.35
C ASP A 81 5.15 13.40 14.80
N PHE A 82 4.25 13.14 15.74
CA PHE A 82 4.48 13.21 17.18
C PHE A 82 4.14 11.89 17.84
N ILE A 83 4.94 11.52 18.84
CA ILE A 83 4.58 10.50 19.83
C ILE A 83 4.64 11.20 21.19
N LEU A 84 3.50 11.27 21.87
CA LEU A 84 3.34 11.99 23.14
C LEU A 84 2.79 11.06 24.21
N ARG A 85 3.20 11.26 25.45
CA ARG A 85 2.53 10.70 26.63
C ARG A 85 1.43 11.64 27.12
N ALA A 86 0.50 11.10 27.92
CA ALA A 86 -0.59 11.88 28.51
C ALA A 86 -0.12 13.12 29.30
N ASP A 87 1.02 13.04 30.00
CA ASP A 87 1.59 14.17 30.75
C ASP A 87 2.19 15.25 29.84
N GLU A 88 2.76 14.86 28.70
CA GLU A 88 3.23 15.78 27.66
C GLU A 88 2.05 16.49 26.98
N ILE A 89 0.96 15.76 26.69
CA ILE A 89 -0.30 16.35 26.16
C ILE A 89 -0.86 17.39 27.14
N SER A 90 -0.96 17.06 28.42
CA SER A 90 -1.39 18.00 29.48
C SER A 90 -0.49 19.24 29.54
N SER A 91 0.83 19.06 29.44
CA SER A 91 1.80 20.16 29.47
C SER A 91 1.70 21.09 28.26
N ILE A 92 1.35 20.56 27.09
CA ILE A 92 1.07 21.37 25.89
C ILE A 92 -0.28 22.09 26.05
N ALA A 93 -1.31 21.37 26.51
CA ALA A 93 -2.65 21.91 26.70
C ALA A 93 -2.67 23.12 27.66
N ASN A 94 -1.89 23.05 28.74
CA ASN A 94 -1.79 24.15 29.72
C ASN A 94 -0.78 25.25 29.34
N GLY A 95 -0.10 25.11 28.20
CA GLY A 95 0.86 26.09 27.67
C GLY A 95 2.22 26.10 28.35
N SER A 96 2.50 25.16 29.27
CA SER A 96 3.83 25.04 29.90
C SER A 96 4.89 24.49 28.93
N THR A 97 4.46 23.74 27.91
CA THR A 97 5.31 23.24 26.82
C THR A 97 4.85 23.85 25.51
N THR A 98 5.68 24.73 24.94
CA THR A 98 5.43 25.38 23.64
C THR A 98 6.40 24.91 22.56
N HIS A 99 7.39 24.10 22.91
CA HIS A 99 8.39 23.57 21.99
C HIS A 99 8.58 22.08 22.21
N LEU A 100 8.80 21.33 21.14
CA LEU A 100 9.20 19.93 21.18
C LEU A 100 10.46 19.69 20.36
N THR A 101 11.25 18.70 20.79
CA THR A 101 12.37 18.21 19.99
C THR A 101 11.84 17.17 19.01
N LEU A 102 11.88 17.49 17.72
CA LEU A 102 11.53 16.58 16.63
C LEU A 102 12.76 16.30 15.76
N TRP A 103 12.65 15.28 14.92
CA TRP A 103 13.68 14.89 13.97
C TRP A 103 13.34 15.42 12.59
N GLN A 104 14.07 16.45 12.15
CA GLN A 104 13.90 17.03 10.84
C GLN A 104 14.70 16.24 9.80
N CYS A 105 14.06 15.92 8.68
CA CYS A 105 14.76 15.32 7.54
C CYS A 105 15.86 16.26 7.02
N GLU A 106 17.07 15.73 6.81
CA GLU A 106 18.21 16.53 6.31
C GLU A 106 18.06 16.96 4.84
N LYS A 107 17.15 16.32 4.08
CA LYS A 107 16.74 16.83 2.77
C LYS A 107 15.73 17.97 2.94
N GLU A 108 15.67 18.90 1.99
CA GLU A 108 14.82 20.10 2.00
C GLU A 108 13.28 19.82 1.89
N CYS A 109 12.79 18.65 2.35
CA CYS A 109 11.35 18.39 2.42
C CYS A 109 10.65 19.10 3.58
N GLY A 110 11.38 19.57 4.59
CA GLY A 110 10.82 20.32 5.73
C GLY A 110 9.83 19.54 6.62
N CYS A 111 9.92 18.21 6.62
CA CYS A 111 9.09 17.33 7.44
C CYS A 111 9.79 16.97 8.76
N PHE A 112 8.99 16.74 9.79
CA PHE A 112 9.45 16.49 11.16
C PHE A 112 8.84 15.21 11.70
N TYR A 113 9.62 14.46 12.48
CA TYR A 113 9.23 13.14 12.94
C TYR A 113 9.55 12.91 14.42
N ALA A 114 8.84 11.97 15.04
CA ALA A 114 9.02 11.63 16.45
C ALA A 114 10.38 10.97 16.77
N SER A 115 11.02 10.31 15.79
CA SER A 115 12.31 9.64 15.99
C SER A 115 13.28 9.80 14.82
N ALA A 116 14.59 9.67 15.10
CA ALA A 116 15.65 9.70 14.08
C ALA A 116 15.44 8.62 13.01
N ASP A 117 14.92 7.48 13.46
CA ASP A 117 14.66 6.33 12.63
C ASP A 117 13.32 6.44 11.92
N SER A 118 12.45 7.43 12.16
CA SER A 118 11.13 7.49 11.51
C SER A 118 11.22 7.53 9.98
N TYR A 119 10.25 6.93 9.30
CA TYR A 119 10.16 6.93 7.84
C TYR A 119 9.67 8.30 7.34
N CYS A 120 10.43 8.93 6.44
CA CYS A 120 10.05 10.19 5.83
C CYS A 120 9.12 9.98 4.64
N VAL A 121 7.83 10.31 4.77
CA VAL A 121 6.82 10.16 3.71
C VAL A 121 7.05 11.02 2.47
N HIS A 122 8.06 11.89 2.50
CA HIS A 122 8.53 12.63 1.32
C HIS A 122 9.88 12.10 0.82
N CYS A 123 10.88 11.97 1.70
CA CYS A 123 12.24 11.67 1.24
C CYS A 123 12.61 10.19 1.27
N ASP A 124 11.99 9.40 2.16
CA ASP A 124 12.16 7.94 2.25
C ASP A 124 11.15 7.22 1.35
N SER A 125 10.07 7.90 0.98
CA SER A 125 9.17 7.54 -0.12
C SER A 125 9.83 7.76 -1.47
N ILE A 126 10.83 6.95 -1.82
CA ILE A 126 11.25 6.66 -3.20
C ILE A 126 11.58 7.91 -4.06
N HIS A 127 11.70 9.12 -3.48
CA HIS A 127 12.26 10.28 -4.17
C HIS A 127 13.80 10.16 -4.27
N GLN A 128 14.42 9.17 -3.62
CA GLN A 128 15.81 8.80 -3.88
C GLN A 128 16.04 8.03 -5.18
N PHE A 129 14.98 7.51 -5.82
CA PHE A 129 15.06 6.99 -7.19
C PHE A 129 14.62 8.03 -8.24
N ASP A 130 14.21 9.24 -7.81
CA ASP A 130 13.69 10.32 -8.67
C ASP A 130 14.78 11.14 -9.38
N GLU A 131 16.07 10.88 -9.19
CA GLU A 131 17.08 11.41 -10.12
C GLU A 131 16.98 10.73 -11.50
N HIS A 132 16.32 9.57 -11.58
CA HIS A 132 15.59 9.24 -12.79
C HIS A 132 14.22 9.89 -12.70
N LYS A 133 14.05 11.03 -13.39
CA LYS A 133 12.74 11.39 -13.94
C LYS A 133 12.26 10.14 -14.67
N SER A 134 11.42 9.31 -14.05
CA SER A 134 10.73 8.28 -14.78
C SER A 134 9.91 9.04 -15.82
N PRO A 135 10.12 8.84 -17.12
CA PRO A 135 9.31 9.47 -18.15
C PRO A 135 7.82 9.10 -18.05
N LEU A 136 7.46 8.19 -17.13
CA LEU A 136 6.10 7.72 -16.85
C LEU A 136 5.31 8.60 -15.86
N ARG A 137 5.98 9.34 -14.96
CA ARG A 137 5.30 10.19 -13.96
C ARG A 137 4.81 11.48 -14.61
N LEU A 138 3.60 11.45 -15.17
CA LEU A 138 2.89 12.68 -15.49
C LEU A 138 2.23 13.25 -14.23
N HIS A 139 2.48 14.53 -14.00
CA HIS A 139 1.69 15.39 -13.12
C HIS A 139 0.20 15.20 -13.49
N GLU A 140 -0.66 14.89 -12.51
CA GLU A 140 -2.06 14.46 -12.67
C GLU A 140 -2.99 15.42 -13.44
N SER A 141 -2.51 16.58 -13.89
CA SER A 141 -3.32 17.58 -14.59
C SER A 141 -3.90 17.12 -15.93
N ASP A 142 -3.38 16.02 -16.51
CA ASP A 142 -3.89 15.36 -17.72
C ASP A 142 -4.41 13.94 -17.47
N ALA A 143 -4.70 13.57 -16.21
CA ALA A 143 -5.25 12.25 -15.90
C ALA A 143 -6.64 12.09 -16.52
N ASP A 144 -6.78 11.06 -17.36
CA ASP A 144 -8.05 10.65 -17.94
C ASP A 144 -9.00 10.22 -16.80
N ASP A 145 -10.01 11.04 -16.49
CA ASP A 145 -10.97 10.78 -15.42
C ASP A 145 -11.62 9.38 -15.55
N SER A 146 -11.65 8.80 -16.75
CA SER A 146 -12.22 7.47 -16.99
C SER A 146 -11.48 6.32 -16.30
N ILE A 147 -10.18 6.46 -16.01
CA ILE A 147 -9.37 5.37 -15.40
C ILE A 147 -9.28 5.43 -13.87
N ARG A 148 -9.94 6.41 -13.24
CA ARG A 148 -9.92 6.59 -11.78
C ARG A 148 -10.50 5.39 -11.02
N PRO A 149 -11.62 4.77 -11.44
CA PRO A 149 -12.16 3.58 -10.78
C PRO A 149 -11.15 2.42 -10.75
N GLU A 150 -10.49 2.17 -11.88
CA GLU A 150 -9.50 1.12 -12.08
C GLU A 150 -8.29 1.34 -11.16
N MET A 151 -7.81 2.58 -11.10
CA MET A 151 -6.71 2.95 -10.21
C MET A 151 -7.10 2.78 -8.73
N ALA A 152 -8.31 3.18 -8.33
CA ALA A 152 -8.78 3.03 -6.96
C ALA A 152 -8.91 1.55 -6.56
N ASN A 153 -9.43 0.71 -7.45
CA ASN A 153 -9.52 -0.73 -7.23
C ASN A 153 -8.14 -1.39 -7.15
N LEU A 154 -7.22 -1.04 -8.06
CA LEU A 154 -5.84 -1.55 -7.99
C LEU A 154 -5.09 -1.09 -6.74
N ARG A 155 -5.37 0.09 -6.19
CA ARG A 155 -4.80 0.51 -4.90
C ARG A 155 -5.23 -0.42 -3.78
N LYS A 156 -6.51 -0.77 -3.71
CA LYS A 156 -7.03 -1.74 -2.73
C LYS A 156 -6.39 -3.13 -2.92
N VAL A 157 -6.27 -3.58 -4.16
CA VAL A 157 -5.60 -4.86 -4.49
C VAL A 157 -4.12 -4.84 -4.08
N GLY A 158 -3.41 -3.73 -4.33
CA GLY A 158 -2.02 -3.56 -3.92
C GLY A 158 -1.82 -3.64 -2.41
N LEU A 159 -2.68 -2.94 -1.65
CA LEU A 159 -2.69 -3.01 -0.19
C LEU A 159 -2.97 -4.44 0.30
N ALA A 160 -3.96 -5.13 -0.27
CA ALA A 160 -4.26 -6.52 0.09
C ALA A 160 -3.09 -7.49 -0.20
N ILE A 161 -2.34 -7.27 -1.29
CA ILE A 161 -1.12 -8.03 -1.59
C ILE A 161 -0.03 -7.76 -0.54
N LEU A 162 0.12 -6.50 -0.11
CA LEU A 162 1.08 -6.11 0.93
C LEU A 162 0.71 -6.68 2.30
N ASP A 163 -0.57 -6.66 2.67
CA ASP A 163 -1.08 -7.22 3.93
C ASP A 163 -0.94 -8.74 3.96
N TYR A 164 -1.21 -9.41 2.83
CA TYR A 164 -0.88 -10.82 2.68
C TYR A 164 0.62 -11.06 2.93
N HIS A 165 1.49 -10.26 2.31
CA HIS A 165 2.92 -10.37 2.53
C HIS A 165 3.31 -10.15 3.99
N HIS A 166 2.74 -9.13 4.66
CA HIS A 166 2.97 -8.84 6.06
C HIS A 166 2.62 -10.04 6.96
N ASN A 167 1.46 -10.65 6.72
CA ASN A 167 0.94 -11.75 7.54
C ASN A 167 1.58 -13.12 7.23
N HIS A 168 2.03 -13.34 5.99
CA HIS A 168 2.58 -14.63 5.55
C HIS A 168 4.10 -14.63 5.35
N GLY A 169 4.78 -13.48 5.45
CA GLY A 169 6.21 -13.32 5.22
C GLY A 169 6.67 -13.57 3.78
N CYS A 170 5.72 -13.65 2.84
CA CYS A 170 5.94 -13.85 1.41
C CYS A 170 4.74 -13.34 0.61
N PHE A 171 4.95 -12.92 -0.63
CA PHE A 171 3.90 -12.52 -1.54
C PHE A 171 2.96 -13.72 -1.84
N PRO A 172 1.69 -13.45 -2.21
CA PRO A 172 0.79 -14.52 -2.60
C PRO A 172 1.41 -15.34 -3.75
N PRO A 173 1.28 -16.68 -3.74
CA PRO A 173 1.61 -17.47 -4.92
C PRO A 173 0.63 -17.15 -6.04
N HIS A 174 1.01 -17.39 -7.31
CA HIS A 174 0.06 -17.26 -8.44
C HIS A 174 -1.22 -18.10 -8.25
N ALA A 175 -1.08 -19.24 -7.58
CA ALA A 175 -2.18 -20.14 -7.21
C ALA A 175 -1.82 -20.94 -5.95
N ASN A 176 -2.83 -21.35 -5.17
CA ASN A 176 -2.64 -22.51 -4.29
C ASN A 176 -2.71 -23.80 -5.12
N VAL A 177 -2.10 -24.86 -4.60
CA VAL A 177 -2.01 -26.15 -5.30
C VAL A 177 -2.44 -27.29 -4.40
N ASP A 178 -2.95 -28.37 -4.99
CA ASP A 178 -3.20 -29.62 -4.28
C ASP A 178 -1.91 -30.40 -3.98
N ALA A 179 -2.05 -31.56 -3.32
CA ALA A 179 -0.92 -32.43 -2.99
C ALA A 179 -0.14 -32.95 -4.20
N SER A 180 -0.72 -32.91 -5.41
CA SER A 180 -0.06 -33.28 -6.67
C SER A 180 0.60 -32.10 -7.38
N GLY A 181 0.45 -30.88 -6.84
CA GLY A 181 0.94 -29.64 -7.45
C GLY A 181 0.00 -29.04 -8.50
N LYS A 182 -1.25 -29.53 -8.61
CA LYS A 182 -2.24 -28.97 -9.52
C LYS A 182 -2.79 -27.66 -8.96
N PRO A 183 -2.81 -26.54 -9.72
CA PRO A 183 -3.44 -25.30 -9.30
C PRO A 183 -4.93 -25.47 -8.97
N LEU A 184 -5.37 -24.91 -7.84
CA LEU A 184 -6.76 -24.96 -7.39
C LEU A 184 -7.45 -23.61 -7.50
N HIS A 185 -6.89 -22.55 -6.93
CA HIS A 185 -7.47 -21.20 -6.89
C HIS A 185 -6.43 -20.13 -7.16
N SER A 186 -6.88 -19.04 -7.75
CA SER A 186 -6.07 -17.83 -7.98
C SER A 186 -5.59 -17.17 -6.69
N TRP A 187 -4.46 -16.46 -6.79
CA TRP A 187 -4.03 -15.47 -5.80
C TRP A 187 -5.13 -14.48 -5.38
N ARG A 188 -6.05 -14.13 -6.30
CA ARG A 188 -7.21 -13.27 -6.02
C ARG A 188 -8.08 -13.83 -4.90
N SER A 189 -8.34 -15.13 -4.92
CA SER A 189 -9.09 -15.82 -3.86
C SER A 189 -8.33 -15.86 -2.54
N LEU A 190 -7.00 -15.85 -2.56
CA LEU A 190 -6.15 -15.91 -1.37
C LEU A 190 -6.05 -14.58 -0.62
N ILE A 191 -6.31 -13.46 -1.29
CA ILE A 191 -6.21 -12.12 -0.69
C ILE A 191 -7.55 -11.55 -0.22
N LEU A 192 -8.67 -12.27 -0.40
CA LEU A 192 -10.01 -11.81 -0.01
C LEU A 192 -10.11 -11.35 1.46
N PRO A 193 -9.50 -12.01 2.47
CA PRO A 193 -9.54 -11.53 3.85
C PRO A 193 -8.90 -10.14 4.04
N PHE A 194 -7.99 -9.74 3.14
CA PHE A 194 -7.33 -8.43 3.15
C PHE A 194 -8.07 -7.41 2.26
N LEU A 195 -9.21 -7.79 1.70
CA LEU A 195 -10.13 -6.94 0.94
C LEU A 195 -11.45 -6.72 1.71
N ASP A 196 -11.50 -7.09 2.99
CA ASP A 196 -12.71 -7.15 3.81
C ASP A 196 -13.80 -8.12 3.25
N GLU A 197 -13.37 -9.15 2.51
CA GLU A 197 -14.25 -10.12 1.84
C GLU A 197 -14.22 -11.50 2.56
N ASP A 198 -14.09 -11.52 3.89
CA ASP A 198 -14.12 -12.75 4.71
C ASP A 198 -15.37 -13.59 4.45
N GLY A 199 -16.51 -12.93 4.21
CA GLY A 199 -17.76 -13.59 3.89
C GLY A 199 -17.66 -14.46 2.64
N VAL A 200 -17.08 -13.94 1.56
CA VAL A 200 -16.86 -14.67 0.31
C VAL A 200 -15.77 -15.72 0.48
N PHE A 201 -14.68 -15.39 1.17
CA PHE A 201 -13.59 -16.32 1.44
C PHE A 201 -14.07 -17.60 2.13
N ASN A 202 -14.96 -17.46 3.12
CA ASN A 202 -15.53 -18.59 3.86
C ASN A 202 -16.51 -19.46 3.05
N MET A 203 -16.94 -19.00 1.86
CA MET A 203 -17.77 -19.81 0.95
C MET A 203 -16.93 -20.73 0.06
N ILE A 204 -15.63 -20.48 -0.07
CA ILE A 204 -14.74 -21.20 -0.98
C ILE A 204 -14.27 -22.49 -0.30
N ASP A 205 -14.49 -23.63 -0.95
CA ASP A 205 -13.86 -24.89 -0.59
C ASP A 205 -12.46 -24.95 -1.24
N PHE A 206 -11.44 -24.59 -0.45
CA PHE A 206 -10.04 -24.57 -0.90
C PHE A 206 -9.43 -25.96 -1.14
N ASP A 207 -10.09 -27.04 -0.72
CA ASP A 207 -9.67 -28.43 -1.00
C ASP A 207 -10.20 -28.92 -2.36
N GLN A 208 -11.11 -28.17 -2.99
CA GLN A 208 -11.66 -28.45 -4.32
C GLN A 208 -11.15 -27.44 -5.36
N PRO A 209 -11.12 -27.79 -6.66
CA PRO A 209 -10.84 -26.84 -7.74
C PRO A 209 -11.82 -25.65 -7.75
N TRP A 210 -11.36 -24.48 -8.19
CA TRP A 210 -12.17 -23.27 -8.36
C TRP A 210 -13.44 -23.46 -9.20
N ASP A 211 -13.43 -24.42 -10.13
CA ASP A 211 -14.52 -24.75 -11.05
C ASP A 211 -15.31 -26.01 -10.67
N SER A 212 -15.13 -26.51 -9.45
CA SER A 212 -15.98 -27.58 -8.90
C SER A 212 -17.44 -27.13 -8.78
N ASP A 213 -18.38 -28.07 -8.76
CA ASP A 213 -19.81 -27.77 -8.59
C ASP A 213 -20.12 -27.03 -7.27
N ALA A 214 -19.26 -27.18 -6.25
CA ALA A 214 -19.34 -26.43 -5.01
C ALA A 214 -18.89 -24.98 -5.21
N ASN A 215 -17.70 -24.77 -5.79
CA ASN A 215 -17.07 -23.44 -5.91
C ASN A 215 -17.67 -22.58 -7.04
N LYS A 216 -18.27 -23.20 -8.06
CA LYS A 216 -19.02 -22.47 -9.11
C LYS A 216 -20.12 -21.57 -8.57
N LYS A 217 -20.70 -21.89 -7.41
CA LYS A 217 -21.72 -21.08 -6.75
C LYS A 217 -21.16 -19.78 -6.18
N VAL A 218 -19.86 -19.71 -5.95
CA VAL A 218 -19.17 -18.53 -5.40
C VAL A 218 -18.87 -17.51 -6.51
N TRP A 219 -18.93 -17.91 -7.79
CA TRP A 219 -18.66 -17.02 -8.92
C TRP A 219 -19.55 -15.77 -8.92
N ASP A 220 -20.82 -15.91 -8.48
CA ASP A 220 -21.81 -14.83 -8.40
C ASP A 220 -21.52 -13.84 -7.25
N HIS A 221 -20.56 -14.14 -6.37
CA HIS A 221 -20.11 -13.31 -5.25
C HIS A 221 -18.78 -12.60 -5.58
N GLN A 222 -18.62 -12.14 -6.82
CA GLN A 222 -17.42 -11.42 -7.27
C GLN A 222 -17.20 -10.13 -6.44
N PRO A 223 -16.04 -9.96 -5.79
CA PRO A 223 -15.69 -8.71 -5.09
C PRO A 223 -15.73 -7.50 -6.01
N SER A 224 -16.20 -6.35 -5.49
CA SER A 224 -16.37 -5.12 -6.30
C SER A 224 -15.07 -4.62 -6.92
N VAL A 225 -13.93 -4.89 -6.27
CA VAL A 225 -12.60 -4.50 -6.76
C VAL A 225 -12.18 -5.24 -8.04
N TYR A 226 -12.83 -6.37 -8.35
CA TYR A 226 -12.57 -7.17 -9.56
C TYR A 226 -13.58 -6.94 -10.68
N VAL A 227 -14.65 -6.19 -10.41
CA VAL A 227 -15.67 -5.87 -11.42
C VAL A 227 -15.08 -4.91 -12.43
N SER A 228 -15.15 -5.27 -13.71
CA SER A 228 -14.79 -4.40 -14.82
C SER A 228 -16.02 -4.06 -15.66
N ALA A 229 -16.05 -2.86 -16.22
CA ALA A 229 -17.08 -2.45 -17.18
C ALA A 229 -16.93 -3.14 -18.55
N ASP A 230 -15.73 -3.66 -18.86
CA ASP A 230 -15.40 -4.23 -20.17
C ASP A 230 -15.56 -5.76 -20.25
N CYS A 231 -15.89 -6.42 -19.14
CA CYS A 231 -16.21 -7.84 -19.14
C CYS A 231 -17.34 -8.21 -18.19
N ASP A 232 -18.18 -9.16 -18.62
CA ASP A 232 -19.30 -9.64 -17.81
C ASP A 232 -18.80 -10.46 -16.61
N PRO A 233 -19.40 -10.28 -15.41
CA PRO A 233 -19.18 -11.18 -14.28
C PRO A 233 -19.37 -12.66 -14.67
N PRO A 234 -18.58 -13.59 -14.14
CA PRO A 234 -17.58 -13.43 -13.08
C PRO A 234 -16.16 -13.13 -13.59
N ARG A 235 -16.01 -12.52 -14.77
CA ARG A 235 -14.69 -12.23 -15.34
C ARG A 235 -14.10 -10.95 -14.76
N THR A 236 -12.77 -10.87 -14.73
CA THR A 236 -12.01 -9.71 -14.27
C THR A 236 -10.82 -9.44 -15.17
N GLN A 237 -10.47 -8.16 -15.32
CA GLN A 237 -9.24 -7.68 -15.94
C GLN A 237 -8.11 -7.44 -14.91
N VAL A 238 -8.36 -7.68 -13.61
CA VAL A 238 -7.32 -7.59 -12.58
C VAL A 238 -6.48 -8.86 -12.62
N VAL A 239 -5.34 -8.77 -13.29
CA VAL A 239 -4.46 -9.91 -13.56
C VAL A 239 -3.06 -9.69 -13.01
N ALA A 240 -2.46 -10.78 -12.57
CA ALA A 240 -1.03 -10.90 -12.35
C ALA A 240 -0.32 -11.19 -13.69
N VAL A 241 1.01 -11.25 -13.68
CA VAL A 241 1.79 -11.71 -14.83
C VAL A 241 2.68 -12.85 -14.38
N VAL A 242 2.39 -14.05 -14.87
CA VAL A 242 3.06 -15.27 -14.43
C VAL A 242 4.36 -15.46 -15.20
N GLY A 243 5.44 -15.72 -14.47
CA GLY A 243 6.74 -15.98 -15.07
C GLY A 243 7.84 -16.20 -14.05
N SER A 244 8.88 -16.95 -14.44
CA SER A 244 9.99 -17.32 -13.56
C SER A 244 10.78 -16.13 -13.01
N LYS A 245 10.78 -15.00 -13.74
CA LYS A 245 11.44 -13.74 -13.37
C LYS A 245 10.50 -12.71 -12.75
N THR A 246 9.23 -13.04 -12.57
CA THR A 246 8.23 -12.11 -12.00
C THR A 246 8.06 -12.38 -10.51
N ILE A 247 7.26 -11.54 -9.82
CA ILE A 247 6.82 -11.85 -8.46
C ILE A 247 5.93 -13.11 -8.42
N TRP A 248 5.24 -13.43 -9.53
CA TRP A 248 4.29 -14.53 -9.68
C TRP A 248 4.93 -15.74 -10.36
N THR A 249 5.90 -16.35 -9.68
CA THR A 249 6.50 -17.60 -10.16
C THR A 249 5.59 -18.80 -9.88
N THR A 250 5.63 -19.81 -10.75
CA THR A 250 4.85 -21.05 -10.60
C THR A 250 5.50 -22.06 -9.65
N SER A 251 6.77 -21.85 -9.29
CA SER A 251 7.58 -22.84 -8.57
C SER A 251 7.72 -22.60 -7.07
N HIS A 252 7.49 -21.38 -6.59
CA HIS A 252 7.65 -21.00 -5.20
C HIS A 252 6.93 -19.68 -4.89
N ARG A 253 6.90 -19.29 -3.61
CA ARG A 253 6.46 -17.96 -3.17
C ARG A 253 7.66 -17.02 -3.12
N ARG A 254 7.49 -15.76 -3.52
CA ARG A 254 8.53 -14.74 -3.44
C ARG A 254 8.50 -14.01 -2.11
N ARG A 255 9.68 -13.74 -1.55
CA ARG A 255 9.87 -12.86 -0.40
C ARG A 255 10.21 -11.46 -0.87
N TRP A 256 9.95 -10.46 -0.02
CA TRP A 256 10.41 -9.08 -0.25
C TRP A 256 11.88 -8.97 -0.66
N THR A 257 12.76 -9.73 0.01
CA THR A 257 14.21 -9.70 -0.23
C THR A 257 14.64 -10.21 -1.60
N GLU A 258 13.75 -10.87 -2.34
CA GLU A 258 14.03 -11.38 -3.69
C GLU A 258 13.74 -10.33 -4.77
N ILE A 259 13.13 -9.20 -4.43
CA ILE A 259 12.84 -8.10 -5.36
C ILE A 259 14.07 -7.20 -5.47
N THR A 260 14.97 -7.49 -6.42
CA THR A 260 16.28 -6.81 -6.54
C THR A 260 16.29 -5.65 -7.53
N SER A 261 15.36 -5.65 -8.47
CA SER A 261 15.03 -4.56 -9.41
C SER A 261 14.57 -3.25 -8.75
N GLY A 262 14.06 -3.33 -7.51
CA GLY A 262 13.42 -2.22 -6.78
C GLY A 262 11.90 -2.29 -6.84
N THR A 263 11.25 -2.14 -5.68
CA THR A 263 9.81 -2.40 -5.53
C THR A 263 8.91 -1.40 -6.26
N SER A 264 9.35 -0.16 -6.41
CA SER A 264 8.68 0.86 -7.23
C SER A 264 8.89 0.69 -8.73
N PHE A 265 9.76 -0.23 -9.14
CA PHE A 265 10.03 -0.55 -10.54
C PHE A 265 9.61 -1.98 -10.89
N THR A 266 8.85 -2.63 -10.02
CA THR A 266 8.29 -3.96 -10.27
C THR A 266 6.79 -3.91 -10.14
N ILE A 267 6.10 -4.24 -11.22
CA ILE A 267 4.65 -4.37 -11.30
C ILE A 267 4.24 -5.63 -10.54
N ALA A 268 3.28 -5.45 -9.63
CA ALA A 268 2.65 -6.52 -8.89
C ALA A 268 1.38 -7.01 -9.57
N ALA A 269 0.51 -6.14 -10.09
CA ALA A 269 -0.66 -6.57 -10.86
C ALA A 269 -1.07 -5.46 -11.81
N VAL A 270 -1.92 -5.78 -12.77
CA VAL A 270 -2.40 -4.83 -13.76
C VAL A 270 -3.91 -4.92 -13.91
N TRP A 271 -4.47 -3.80 -14.35
CA TRP A 271 -5.77 -3.77 -15.00
C TRP A 271 -5.50 -3.93 -16.49
N ALA A 272 -5.67 -5.15 -17.00
CA ALA A 272 -5.45 -5.47 -18.41
C ALA A 272 -6.54 -4.86 -19.31
N ASN A 273 -6.25 -4.73 -20.60
CA ASN A 273 -7.15 -4.11 -21.56
C ASN A 273 -8.10 -5.15 -22.20
N LYS A 274 -7.59 -6.24 -22.78
CA LYS A 274 -8.44 -7.33 -23.32
C LYS A 274 -8.34 -8.60 -22.51
N LEU A 275 -7.20 -8.84 -21.86
CA LEU A 275 -6.99 -10.06 -21.09
C LEU A 275 -7.91 -10.08 -19.88
N ASN A 276 -8.66 -11.16 -19.73
CA ASN A 276 -9.54 -11.33 -18.60
C ASN A 276 -9.81 -12.81 -18.33
N THR A 277 -10.02 -13.14 -17.06
CA THR A 277 -10.20 -14.51 -16.56
C THR A 277 -11.31 -14.54 -15.51
N ASN A 278 -11.83 -15.71 -15.18
CA ASN A 278 -12.70 -15.80 -13.99
C ASN A 278 -11.87 -15.40 -12.76
N TRP A 279 -12.44 -14.58 -11.87
CA TRP A 279 -11.67 -14.05 -10.73
C TRP A 279 -11.09 -15.14 -9.81
N MET A 280 -11.70 -16.33 -9.74
CA MET A 280 -11.18 -17.47 -8.97
C MET A 280 -10.19 -18.36 -9.74
N GLU A 281 -10.13 -18.23 -11.07
CA GLU A 281 -9.35 -19.10 -11.94
C GLU A 281 -7.85 -18.72 -11.89
N PRO A 282 -6.94 -19.69 -11.65
CA PRO A 282 -5.50 -19.48 -11.65
C PRO A 282 -4.91 -19.46 -13.07
N ALA A 283 -5.52 -18.69 -13.98
CA ALA A 283 -5.11 -18.56 -15.38
C ALA A 283 -4.77 -17.09 -15.70
N ASP A 284 -3.74 -16.58 -15.03
CA ASP A 284 -3.14 -15.28 -15.32
C ASP A 284 -2.22 -15.36 -16.55
N PRO A 285 -2.12 -14.29 -17.35
CA PRO A 285 -1.34 -14.26 -18.56
C PRO A 285 0.17 -14.34 -18.27
N ASP A 286 0.92 -14.77 -19.28
CA ASP A 286 2.37 -14.63 -19.29
C ASP A 286 2.83 -13.23 -19.75
N VAL A 287 4.15 -13.03 -19.74
CA VAL A 287 4.79 -11.76 -20.07
C VAL A 287 4.54 -11.35 -21.53
N ASP A 288 4.49 -12.30 -22.45
CA ASP A 288 4.32 -12.03 -23.88
C ASP A 288 2.86 -11.74 -24.23
N GLU A 289 1.92 -12.44 -23.58
CA GLU A 289 0.49 -12.13 -23.66
C GLU A 289 0.20 -10.71 -23.17
N LEU A 290 0.74 -10.33 -21.99
CA LEU A 290 0.54 -8.98 -21.48
C LEU A 290 1.21 -7.92 -22.37
N ALA A 291 2.41 -8.20 -22.86
CA ALA A 291 3.09 -7.31 -23.80
C ALA A 291 2.25 -7.06 -25.06
N SER A 292 1.60 -8.09 -25.61
CA SER A 292 0.71 -7.95 -26.75
C SER A 292 -0.51 -7.09 -26.42
N ASP A 293 -1.12 -7.30 -25.25
CA ASP A 293 -2.28 -6.52 -24.79
C ASP A 293 -1.94 -5.05 -24.56
N PHE A 294 -0.74 -4.76 -24.07
CA PHE A 294 -0.22 -3.40 -23.91
C PHE A 294 -0.01 -2.70 -25.27
N VAL A 295 0.60 -3.38 -26.23
CA VAL A 295 0.87 -2.82 -27.58
C VAL A 295 -0.42 -2.43 -28.30
N ASP A 296 -1.48 -3.22 -28.14
CA ASP A 296 -2.77 -2.97 -28.78
C ASP A 296 -3.46 -1.68 -28.29
N HIS A 297 -3.19 -1.23 -27.06
CA HIS A 297 -3.91 -0.11 -26.43
C HIS A 297 -3.00 1.08 -26.09
N GLY A 298 -1.69 0.86 -25.98
CA GLY A 298 -0.69 1.90 -25.69
C GLY A 298 -0.69 2.41 -24.25
N LYS A 299 -1.57 1.90 -23.38
CA LYS A 299 -1.62 2.22 -21.95
C LYS A 299 -2.07 1.02 -21.11
N MET A 300 -1.71 1.02 -19.84
CA MET A 300 -2.16 0.02 -18.86
C MET A 300 -2.03 0.53 -17.43
N VAL A 301 -3.09 0.39 -16.63
CA VAL A 301 -3.04 0.74 -15.22
C VAL A 301 -2.37 -0.40 -14.46
N SER A 302 -1.36 -0.09 -13.67
CA SER A 302 -0.53 -1.07 -12.98
C SER A 302 -0.34 -0.69 -11.52
N VAL A 303 -0.43 -1.68 -10.63
CA VAL A 303 0.00 -1.56 -9.24
C VAL A 303 1.37 -2.19 -9.09
N PHE A 304 2.26 -1.51 -8.37
CA PHE A 304 3.64 -1.94 -8.15
C PHE A 304 3.79 -2.65 -6.80
N VAL A 305 4.94 -3.28 -6.59
CA VAL A 305 5.22 -4.09 -5.39
C VAL A 305 5.17 -3.28 -4.10
N ASP A 306 5.44 -1.97 -4.16
CA ASP A 306 5.30 -1.05 -3.02
C ASP A 306 3.86 -0.51 -2.81
N GLY A 307 2.89 -0.95 -3.63
CA GLY A 307 1.48 -0.58 -3.54
C GLY A 307 1.09 0.69 -4.29
N HIS A 308 2.04 1.43 -4.89
CA HIS A 308 1.66 2.59 -5.70
C HIS A 308 1.01 2.15 -7.02
N VAL A 309 0.14 3.00 -7.56
CA VAL A 309 -0.58 2.74 -8.81
C VAL A 309 -0.25 3.82 -9.83
N GLU A 310 0.10 3.40 -11.02
CA GLU A 310 0.47 4.27 -12.14
C GLU A 310 -0.13 3.75 -13.45
N THR A 311 -0.44 4.66 -14.36
CA THR A 311 -0.76 4.30 -15.74
C THR A 311 0.52 4.31 -16.57
N ILE A 312 0.96 3.13 -16.96
CA ILE A 312 2.09 2.95 -17.86
C ILE A 312 1.61 3.28 -19.28
N ARG A 313 2.35 4.11 -19.99
CA ARG A 313 2.11 4.53 -21.39
C ARG A 313 3.41 4.97 -22.02
N ASP A 314 3.46 5.03 -23.35
CA ASP A 314 4.60 5.58 -24.10
C ASP A 314 5.97 4.92 -23.78
N VAL A 315 5.96 3.64 -23.40
CA VAL A 315 7.17 2.84 -23.15
C VAL A 315 7.32 1.73 -24.16
N SER A 316 8.57 1.30 -24.40
CA SER A 316 8.83 0.12 -25.22
C SER A 316 8.38 -1.17 -24.52
N VAL A 317 8.16 -2.23 -25.31
CA VAL A 317 7.84 -3.54 -24.78
C VAL A 317 8.98 -4.08 -23.90
N GLU A 318 10.23 -3.79 -24.27
CA GLU A 318 11.40 -4.15 -23.44
C GLU A 318 11.33 -3.48 -22.07
N ARG A 319 10.95 -2.20 -22.03
CA ARG A 319 10.79 -1.49 -20.76
C ARG A 319 9.64 -2.04 -19.94
N LEU A 320 8.52 -2.39 -20.56
CA LEU A 320 7.42 -3.08 -19.87
C LEU A 320 7.90 -4.41 -19.25
N ARG A 321 8.68 -5.21 -19.99
CA ARG A 321 9.25 -6.47 -19.49
C ARG A 321 10.19 -6.25 -18.30
N GLU A 322 11.03 -5.22 -18.34
CA GLU A 322 11.88 -4.85 -17.20
C GLU A 322 11.06 -4.55 -15.94
N LEU A 323 9.93 -3.85 -16.10
CA LEU A 323 9.02 -3.54 -15.00
C LEU A 323 8.30 -4.78 -14.46
N LEU A 324 8.28 -5.91 -15.17
CA LEU A 324 7.70 -7.16 -14.71
C LEU A 324 8.72 -8.07 -14.02
N PHE A 325 10.01 -7.77 -14.15
CA PHE A 325 11.09 -8.61 -13.66
C PHE A 325 11.66 -8.14 -12.30
N ILE A 326 12.22 -9.09 -11.54
CA ILE A 326 12.80 -8.90 -10.20
C ILE A 326 14.31 -9.11 -10.12
#